data_AF-A0A6C0JDG5-F1
#
_entry.id   AF-A0A6C0JDG5-F1
#
_cell.length_a   1.000
_cell.length_b   1.000
_cell.length_c   1.000
_cell.angle_alpha   90.00
_cell.angle_beta   90.00
_cell.angle_gamma   90.00
#
_symmetry.space_group_name_H-M   'P 1'
#
loop_
_entity.id
_entity.type
_entity.pdbx_description
1 polymer ?
#
loop_
_entity_poly.entity_id
_entity_poly.type
_entity_poly.pdbx_seq_one_letter_code
_entity_poly.pdbx_strand_id
1 'polypeptide(L)'
;MPLYFGFPVTCQEAFRLFSLDFEEVKCDIMQKHKLTENMYMDCHFVDYVNNFFEGENMEMRVFYTDKGQCIVGYKIEGLSVFEKNFVTYKHLMYSLNHFETLFWYEVNKINCKENFNKIVLEHMEDEPETVEGVHLPYVIEF
;
A
#
# COMPACT_ATOMS: atom_id res chain seq x y z
N MET A 1 -13.82 -2.71 -11.92
CA MET A 1 -13.41 -1.97 -10.73
C MET A 1 -12.27 -2.75 -10.10
N PRO A 2 -11.02 -2.23 -10.08
CA PRO A 2 -9.93 -2.89 -9.38
C PRO A 2 -10.28 -3.12 -7.91
N LEU A 3 -9.84 -4.28 -7.39
CA LEU A 3 -9.91 -4.61 -5.97
C LEU A 3 -8.50 -4.67 -5.44
N TYR A 4 -8.30 -4.18 -4.23
CA TYR A 4 -7.01 -4.20 -3.56
C TYR A 4 -7.13 -4.91 -2.21
N PHE A 5 -6.03 -5.50 -1.76
CA PHE A 5 -5.85 -6.04 -0.43
C PHE A 5 -4.72 -5.27 0.25
N GLY A 6 -5.01 -4.47 1.27
CA GLY A 6 -3.99 -3.59 1.84
C GLY A 6 -4.52 -2.57 2.83
N PHE A 7 -3.70 -1.56 3.11
CA PHE A 7 -4.09 -0.40 3.90
C PHE A 7 -4.20 0.84 3.02
N PRO A 8 -5.33 1.54 3.05
CA PRO A 8 -5.44 2.87 2.47
C PRO A 8 -4.76 3.88 3.40
N VAL A 9 -3.71 4.54 2.94
CA VAL A 9 -2.89 5.45 3.75
C VAL A 9 -2.45 6.64 2.92
N THR A 10 -1.95 7.70 3.58
CA THR A 10 -1.19 8.72 2.86
C THR A 10 0.19 8.17 2.46
N CYS A 11 0.81 8.77 1.47
CA CYS A 11 2.16 8.37 1.09
C CYS A 11 3.19 8.64 2.21
N GLN A 12 2.99 9.68 3.05
CA GLN A 12 3.83 9.89 4.23
C GLN A 12 3.66 8.77 5.27
N GLU A 13 2.44 8.29 5.48
CA GLU A 13 2.17 7.18 6.37
C GLU A 13 2.77 5.87 5.84
N ALA A 14 2.77 5.66 4.52
CA ALA A 14 3.48 4.53 3.91
C ALA A 14 4.99 4.57 4.25
N PHE A 15 5.64 5.72 4.16
CA PHE A 15 7.05 5.86 4.54
C PHE A 15 7.27 5.52 6.02
N ARG A 16 6.41 6.01 6.91
CA ARG A 16 6.47 5.68 8.34
C ARG A 16 6.33 4.17 8.58
N LEU A 17 5.36 3.52 7.93
CA LEU A 17 5.11 2.09 8.07
C LEU A 17 6.34 1.25 7.70
N PHE A 18 7.11 1.67 6.70
CA PHE A 18 8.29 0.96 6.22
C PHE A 18 9.63 1.54 6.70
N SER A 19 9.60 2.41 7.71
CA SER A 19 10.80 3.02 8.31
C SER A 19 11.69 3.75 7.29
N LEU A 20 11.08 4.36 6.28
CA LEU A 20 11.78 5.14 5.24
C LEU A 20 11.82 6.61 5.65
N ASP A 21 12.96 7.28 5.42
CA ASP A 21 13.09 8.71 5.72
C ASP A 21 12.40 9.55 4.63
N PHE A 22 11.22 10.06 4.98
CA PHE A 22 10.41 10.86 4.07
C PHE A 22 11.10 12.17 3.66
N GLU A 23 11.77 12.86 4.57
CA GLU A 23 12.37 14.17 4.28
C GLU A 23 13.67 14.04 3.48
N GLU A 24 14.48 13.01 3.76
CA GLU A 24 15.66 12.70 2.94
C GLU A 24 15.25 12.39 1.49
N VAL A 25 14.29 11.48 1.30
CA VAL A 25 13.84 11.07 -0.04
C VAL A 25 13.16 12.22 -0.78
N LYS A 26 12.41 13.06 -0.08
CA LYS A 26 11.83 14.29 -0.65
C LYS A 26 12.92 15.21 -1.18
N CYS A 27 13.99 15.43 -0.42
CA CYS A 27 15.12 16.26 -0.84
C CYS A 27 15.78 15.68 -2.09
N ASP A 28 16.01 14.37 -2.13
CA ASP A 28 16.61 13.67 -3.28
C ASP A 28 15.75 13.79 -4.54
N ILE A 29 14.44 13.56 -4.42
CA ILE A 29 13.48 13.70 -5.53
C ILE A 29 13.48 15.14 -6.04
N MET A 30 13.38 16.13 -5.14
CA MET A 30 13.37 17.55 -5.52
C MET A 30 14.65 17.93 -6.28
N GLN A 31 15.82 17.46 -5.82
CA GLN A 31 17.10 17.72 -6.49
C GLN A 31 17.19 17.03 -7.85
N LYS A 32 16.85 15.74 -7.91
CA LYS A 32 16.92 14.92 -9.12
C LYS A 32 16.01 15.44 -10.23
N HIS A 33 14.80 15.86 -9.87
CA HIS A 33 13.78 16.31 -10.82
C HIS A 33 13.72 17.84 -10.98
N LYS A 34 14.57 18.58 -10.25
CA LYS A 34 14.62 20.06 -10.26
C LYS A 34 13.25 20.70 -9.97
N LEU A 35 12.51 20.10 -9.05
CA LEU A 35 11.16 20.55 -8.70
C LEU A 35 11.25 21.75 -7.75
N THR A 36 10.53 22.81 -8.07
CA THR A 36 10.47 24.04 -7.26
C THR A 36 9.25 24.09 -6.33
N GLU A 37 8.28 23.20 -6.52
CA GLU A 37 7.03 23.13 -5.75
C GLU A 37 6.66 21.68 -5.41
N ASN A 38 5.84 21.49 -4.38
CA ASN A 38 5.40 20.16 -3.93
C ASN A 38 4.42 19.48 -4.90
N MET A 39 3.91 20.18 -5.92
CA MET A 39 3.00 19.59 -6.91
C MET A 39 3.69 18.43 -7.65
N TYR A 40 2.99 17.30 -7.76
CA TYR A 40 3.44 16.07 -8.44
C TYR A 40 4.55 15.27 -7.74
N MET A 41 4.84 15.48 -6.45
CA MET A 41 5.81 14.65 -5.74
C MET A 41 5.30 13.23 -5.40
N ASP A 42 3.99 13.07 -5.23
CA ASP A 42 3.41 11.78 -4.80
C ASP A 42 3.73 10.63 -5.75
N CYS A 43 3.72 10.85 -7.07
CA CYS A 43 4.07 9.78 -8.02
C CYS A 43 5.54 9.35 -7.87
N HIS A 44 6.45 10.27 -7.58
CA HIS A 44 7.86 9.96 -7.34
C HIS A 44 8.09 9.26 -6.00
N PHE A 45 7.30 9.59 -4.96
CA PHE A 45 7.31 8.86 -3.70
C PHE A 45 6.81 7.42 -3.89
N VAL A 46 5.72 7.24 -4.65
CA VAL A 46 5.19 5.90 -4.96
C VAL A 46 6.22 5.07 -5.72
N ASP A 47 6.88 5.65 -6.74
CA ASP A 47 7.95 4.99 -7.48
C ASP A 47 9.11 4.61 -6.55
N TYR A 48 9.51 5.50 -5.63
CA TYR A 48 10.58 5.22 -4.68
C TYR A 48 10.25 4.01 -3.80
N VAL A 49 9.06 4.00 -3.18
CA VAL A 49 8.65 2.90 -2.29
C VAL A 49 8.51 1.59 -3.06
N ASN A 50 7.97 1.63 -4.28
CA ASN A 50 7.88 0.43 -5.13
C ASN A 50 9.26 -0.11 -5.54
N ASN A 51 10.23 0.75 -5.85
CA ASN A 51 11.61 0.35 -6.13
C ASN A 51 12.27 -0.25 -4.88
N PHE A 52 11.99 0.29 -3.69
CA PHE A 52 12.45 -0.29 -2.43
C PHE A 52 11.88 -1.71 -2.24
N PHE A 53 10.58 -1.92 -2.42
CA PHE A 53 9.97 -3.25 -2.36
C PHE A 53 10.54 -4.22 -3.40
N GLU A 54 10.77 -3.75 -4.63
CA GLU A 54 11.39 -4.56 -5.68
C GLU A 54 12.83 -4.96 -5.32
N GLY A 55 13.62 -4.02 -4.78
CA GLY A 55 14.98 -4.28 -4.28
C GLY A 55 15.01 -5.31 -3.15
N GLU A 56 13.98 -5.31 -2.30
CA GLU A 56 13.77 -6.30 -1.25
C GLU A 56 13.09 -7.58 -1.76
N ASN A 57 12.88 -7.75 -3.07
CA ASN A 57 12.18 -8.90 -3.67
C ASN A 57 10.84 -9.19 -2.98
N MET A 58 10.02 -8.15 -2.81
CA MET A 58 8.64 -8.22 -2.33
C MET A 58 7.67 -8.10 -3.51
N GLU A 59 6.49 -8.69 -3.37
CA GLU A 59 5.35 -8.56 -4.28
C GLU A 59 4.46 -7.36 -3.92
N MET A 60 4.48 -6.92 -2.66
CA MET A 60 3.72 -5.74 -2.20
C MET A 60 4.09 -4.48 -2.98
N ARG A 61 3.09 -3.64 -3.25
CA ARG A 61 3.24 -2.36 -3.95
C ARG A 61 2.44 -1.26 -3.27
N VAL A 62 2.79 -0.02 -3.58
CA VAL A 62 1.99 1.17 -3.34
C VAL A 62 1.26 1.53 -4.62
N PHE A 63 -0.06 1.65 -4.53
CA PHE A 63 -0.92 2.08 -5.62
C PHE A 63 -1.44 3.48 -5.33
N TYR A 64 -1.17 4.43 -6.22
CA TYR A 64 -1.72 5.79 -6.11
C TYR A 64 -3.14 5.83 -6.67
N THR A 65 -4.03 6.52 -5.98
CA THR A 65 -5.42 6.71 -6.39
C THR A 65 -5.62 8.15 -6.87
N ASP A 66 -6.65 8.40 -7.67
CA ASP A 66 -6.97 9.73 -8.20
C ASP A 66 -7.42 10.74 -7.12
N LYS A 67 -7.61 10.27 -5.88
CA LYS A 67 -8.02 11.07 -4.71
C LYS A 67 -6.88 11.38 -3.74
N GLY A 68 -5.63 11.05 -4.08
CA GLY A 68 -4.46 11.32 -3.24
C GLY A 68 -4.20 10.29 -2.14
N GLN A 69 -5.03 9.25 -2.05
CA GLN A 69 -4.83 8.09 -1.18
C GLN A 69 -3.86 7.10 -1.85
N CYS A 70 -2.98 6.50 -1.05
CA CYS A 70 -2.03 5.49 -1.45
C CYS A 70 -2.47 4.14 -0.83
N ILE A 71 -2.63 3.08 -1.63
CA ILE A 71 -2.93 1.74 -1.12
C ILE A 71 -1.64 0.95 -1.02
N VAL A 72 -1.24 0.58 0.19
CA VAL A 72 -0.10 -0.30 0.44
C VAL A 72 -0.60 -1.74 0.53
N GLY A 73 -0.21 -2.59 -0.43
CA GLY A 73 -0.61 -4.00 -0.42
C GLY A 73 -0.52 -4.66 -1.79
N TYR A 74 -1.55 -5.43 -2.14
CA TYR A 74 -1.63 -6.18 -3.38
C TYR A 74 -2.85 -5.76 -4.19
N LYS A 75 -2.70 -5.75 -5.51
CA LYS A 75 -3.84 -5.64 -6.41
C LYS A 75 -4.41 -7.04 -6.64
N ILE A 76 -5.70 -7.20 -6.40
CA ILE A 76 -6.38 -8.46 -6.58
C ILE A 76 -6.81 -8.58 -8.04
N GLU A 77 -6.04 -9.32 -8.82
CA GLU A 77 -6.34 -9.61 -10.23
C GLU A 77 -6.89 -11.03 -10.40
N GLY A 78 -7.73 -11.23 -11.42
CA GLY A 78 -8.08 -12.58 -11.89
C GLY A 78 -8.92 -13.45 -10.94
N LEU A 79 -9.70 -12.87 -10.01
CA LEU A 79 -10.60 -13.65 -9.12
C LEU A 79 -11.62 -14.52 -9.87
N SER A 80 -11.85 -14.29 -11.16
CA SER A 80 -12.83 -15.05 -11.94
C SER A 80 -12.22 -16.34 -12.50
N VAL A 81 -12.77 -17.49 -12.10
CA VAL A 81 -12.39 -18.82 -12.62
C VAL A 81 -13.02 -19.09 -14.00
N PHE A 82 -14.02 -18.30 -14.40
CA PHE A 82 -14.69 -18.38 -15.69
C PHE A 82 -14.53 -17.07 -16.48
N GLU A 83 -14.79 -17.09 -17.79
CA GLU A 83 -14.96 -15.88 -18.62
C GLU A 83 -16.17 -14.98 -18.19
N LYS A 84 -16.78 -15.22 -17.01
CA LYS A 84 -18.06 -14.67 -16.58
C LYS A 84 -18.08 -13.97 -15.21
N ASN A 85 -16.95 -13.55 -14.66
CA ASN A 85 -16.88 -12.72 -13.44
C ASN A 85 -17.41 -13.36 -12.13
N PHE A 86 -17.37 -14.70 -11.98
CA PHE A 86 -17.80 -15.36 -10.74
C PHE A 86 -16.62 -16.02 -10.03
N VAL A 87 -16.46 -15.72 -8.75
CA VAL A 87 -15.51 -16.38 -7.84
C VAL A 87 -16.29 -17.20 -6.82
N THR A 88 -15.85 -18.44 -6.59
CA THR A 88 -16.43 -19.22 -5.48
C THR A 88 -15.96 -18.64 -4.15
N TYR A 89 -16.81 -18.62 -3.13
CA TYR A 89 -16.45 -18.20 -1.78
C TYR A 89 -15.15 -18.85 -1.29
N LYS A 90 -14.98 -20.16 -1.52
CA LYS A 90 -13.78 -20.90 -1.12
C LYS A 90 -12.50 -20.38 -1.79
N HIS A 91 -12.54 -20.07 -3.09
CA HIS A 91 -11.40 -19.49 -3.79
C HIS A 91 -11.10 -18.09 -3.29
N LEU A 92 -12.12 -17.25 -3.09
CA LEU A 92 -11.94 -15.90 -2.55
C LEU A 92 -11.27 -15.94 -1.17
N MET A 93 -11.77 -16.76 -0.24
CA MET A 93 -11.17 -16.90 1.09
C MET A 93 -9.74 -17.44 1.04
N TYR A 94 -9.46 -18.37 0.12
CA TYR A 94 -8.09 -18.86 -0.06
C TYR A 94 -7.14 -17.76 -0.53
N SER A 95 -7.56 -16.96 -1.52
CA SER A 95 -6.78 -15.82 -2.00
C SER A 95 -6.56 -14.77 -0.90
N LEU A 96 -7.60 -14.43 -0.12
CA LEU A 96 -7.48 -13.47 0.98
C LEU A 96 -6.52 -13.96 2.07
N ASN A 97 -6.61 -15.22 2.48
CA ASN A 97 -5.69 -15.81 3.46
C ASN A 97 -4.25 -15.86 2.93
N HIS A 98 -4.08 -16.12 1.62
CA HIS A 98 -2.77 -16.08 0.99
C HIS A 98 -2.18 -14.67 1.02
N PHE A 99 -2.95 -13.65 0.62
CA PHE A 99 -2.51 -12.25 0.68
C PHE A 99 -2.22 -11.80 2.11
N GLU A 100 -3.02 -12.18 3.10
CA GLU A 100 -2.75 -11.87 4.51
C GLU A 100 -1.41 -12.46 4.97
N THR A 101 -1.18 -13.75 4.66
CA THR A 101 0.06 -14.44 5.02
C THR A 101 1.26 -13.79 4.34
N LEU A 102 1.14 -13.49 3.05
CA LEU A 102 2.19 -12.86 2.25
C LEU A 102 2.49 -11.44 2.77
N PHE A 103 1.45 -10.65 3.06
CA PHE A 103 1.58 -9.30 3.61
C PHE A 103 2.46 -9.30 4.85
N TRP A 104 2.11 -10.12 5.83
CA TRP A 104 2.85 -10.16 7.08
C TRP A 104 4.22 -10.79 6.93
N TYR A 105 4.39 -11.78 6.05
CA TYR A 105 5.69 -12.32 5.74
C TYR A 105 6.64 -11.23 5.22
N GLU A 106 6.18 -10.41 4.27
CA GLU A 106 6.97 -9.34 3.66
C GLU A 106 7.24 -8.19 4.65
N VAL A 107 6.26 -7.78 5.45
CA VAL A 107 6.46 -6.78 6.52
C VAL A 107 7.47 -7.27 7.57
N ASN A 108 7.43 -8.56 7.93
CA ASN A 108 8.37 -9.15 8.87
C ASN A 108 9.79 -9.26 8.28
N LYS A 109 9.91 -9.54 6.98
CA LYS A 109 11.19 -9.64 6.28
C LYS A 109 12.05 -8.37 6.46
N ILE A 110 11.39 -7.21 6.47
CA ILE A 110 12.01 -5.89 6.66
C ILE A 110 11.85 -5.34 8.09
N ASN A 111 11.50 -6.20 9.06
CA ASN A 111 11.38 -5.86 10.48
C ASN A 111 10.46 -4.66 10.81
N CYS A 112 9.42 -4.42 10.01
CA CYS A 112 8.55 -3.25 10.16
C CYS A 112 7.22 -3.54 10.88
N LYS A 113 7.01 -4.75 11.39
CA LYS A 113 5.71 -5.17 11.97
C LYS A 113 5.20 -4.25 13.08
N GLU A 114 6.08 -3.78 13.97
CA GLU A 114 5.70 -2.91 15.09
C GLU A 114 5.11 -1.56 14.62
N ASN A 115 5.49 -1.09 13.43
CA ASN A 115 4.97 0.15 12.86
C ASN A 115 3.48 0.05 12.51
N PHE A 116 2.95 -1.18 12.34
CA PHE A 116 1.55 -1.46 12.03
C PHE A 116 0.66 -1.58 13.27
N ASN A 117 1.21 -1.48 14.49
CA ASN A 117 0.41 -1.44 15.72
C ASN A 117 -0.47 -0.18 15.83
N LYS A 118 -0.18 0.83 15.01
CA LYS A 118 -0.97 2.04 14.89
C LYS A 118 -0.90 2.48 13.44
N ILE A 119 -2.04 2.67 12.79
CA ILE A 119 -2.12 3.04 11.38
C ILE A 119 -3.11 4.19 11.24
N VAL A 120 -2.74 5.21 10.46
CA VAL A 120 -3.66 6.26 10.02
C VAL A 120 -4.23 5.84 8.67
N LEU A 121 -5.48 5.40 8.68
CA LEU A 121 -6.22 5.06 7.48
C LEU A 121 -6.74 6.34 6.83
N GLU A 122 -6.42 6.53 5.57
CA GLU A 122 -7.00 7.59 4.77
C GLU A 122 -8.37 7.11 4.28
N HIS A 123 -9.38 7.98 4.28
CA HIS A 123 -10.69 7.71 3.67
C HIS A 123 -10.85 8.61 2.44
N MET A 124 -11.60 8.17 1.41
CA MET A 124 -11.73 8.96 0.17
C MET A 124 -12.55 10.25 0.34
N GLU A 125 -13.55 10.22 1.22
CA GLU A 125 -14.52 11.31 1.38
C GLU A 125 -14.69 11.76 2.85
N ASP A 126 -14.05 11.05 3.78
CA ASP A 126 -14.17 11.26 5.23
C ASP A 126 -12.81 11.64 5.85
N GLU A 127 -12.84 12.10 7.09
CA GLU A 127 -11.61 12.39 7.84
C GLU A 127 -10.79 11.10 8.09
N PRO A 128 -9.45 11.18 8.07
CA PRO A 128 -8.60 10.03 8.35
C PRO A 128 -8.88 9.42 9.73
N GLU A 129 -8.82 8.10 9.81
CA GLU A 129 -9.08 7.35 11.04
C GLU A 129 -7.79 6.73 11.56
N THR A 130 -7.52 6.89 12.87
CA THR A 130 -6.39 6.23 13.52
C THR A 130 -6.85 4.95 14.19
N VAL A 131 -6.26 3.82 13.81
CA VAL A 131 -6.59 2.49 14.35
C VAL A 131 -5.40 1.92 15.12
N GLU A 132 -5.62 1.41 16.33
CA GLU A 132 -4.57 0.90 17.26
C GLU A 132 -4.73 -0.61 17.51
N GLY A 133 -3.62 -1.36 17.55
CA GLY A 133 -3.58 -2.83 17.61
C GLY A 133 -3.05 -3.49 16.33
N VAL A 134 -2.89 -4.82 16.35
CA VAL A 134 -2.54 -5.58 15.13
C VAL A 134 -3.79 -5.72 14.27
N HIS A 135 -3.87 -4.93 13.20
CA HIS A 135 -5.01 -4.91 12.28
C HIS A 135 -4.76 -5.74 11.05
N LEU A 136 -5.77 -6.47 10.59
CA LEU A 136 -5.70 -7.15 9.30
C LEU A 136 -5.83 -6.12 8.16
N PRO A 137 -5.14 -6.34 7.03
CA PRO A 137 -5.37 -5.51 5.84
C PRO A 137 -6.81 -5.62 5.34
N TYR A 138 -7.27 -4.58 4.66
CA TYR A 138 -8.63 -4.45 4.16
C TYR A 138 -8.75 -4.89 2.71
N VAL A 139 -9.96 -5.32 2.32
CA VAL A 139 -10.34 -5.39 0.91
C VAL A 139 -10.92 -4.02 0.53
N ILE A 140 -10.31 -3.36 -0.45
CA ILE A 140 -10.63 -1.99 -0.85
C ILE A 140 -11.13 -2.02 -2.29
N GLU A 141 -12.27 -1.38 -2.52
CA GLU A 141 -12.90 -1.24 -3.83
C GLU A 141 -12.68 0.18 -4.36
N PHE A 142 -12.23 0.31 -5.61
CA PHE A 142 -11.91 1.57 -6.28
C PHE A 142 -12.40 1.57 -7.74
#